data_AF-A0A8T5M7M6-F1
#
_entry.id   AF-A0A8T5M7M6-F1
#
_cell.length_a   1.000
_cell.length_b   1.000
_cell.length_c   1.000
_cell.angle_alpha   90.00
_cell.angle_beta   90.00
_cell.angle_gamma   90.00
#
_symmetry.space_group_name_H-M   'P 1'
#
loop_
_entity.id
_entity.type
_entity.pdbx_description
1 polymer ?
#
loop_
_entity_poly.entity_id
_entity_poly.type
_entity_poly.pdbx_seq_one_letter_code
_entity_poly.pdbx_strand_id
1 'polypeptide(L)' 'MKTIKIRAHHLLCIPRFYSGGYNKTFSDNMKNIVMQIRKNPDVKIKVISGKSDVLCDKCPH' A
#
# COMPACT_ATOMS: atom_id res chain seq x y z
N MET A 1 14.47 10.72 -5.36
CA MET A 1 14.03 9.38 -4.89
C MET A 1 12.56 9.44 -4.49
N LYS A 2 11.70 8.56 -5.04
CA LYS A 2 10.25 8.56 -4.75
C LYS A 2 10.02 7.92 -3.38
N THR A 3 9.38 8.64 -2.46
CA THR A 3 9.03 8.15 -1.11
C THR A 3 7.57 7.71 -1.11
N ILE A 4 7.29 6.48 -0.70
CA ILE A 4 5.92 5.95 -0.59
C ILE A 4 5.38 6.26 0.80
N LYS A 5 4.23 6.92 0.89
CA LYS A 5 3.57 7.22 2.16
C LYS A 5 2.55 6.12 2.45
N ILE A 6 2.65 5.45 3.59
CA ILE A 6 1.76 4.33 3.98
C ILE A 6 1.35 4.50 5.44
N ARG A 7 0.09 4.26 5.80
CA ARG A 7 -0.34 4.19 7.21
C ARG A 7 0.18 2.92 7.87
N ALA A 8 0.39 2.98 9.18
CA ALA A 8 0.92 1.85 9.95
C ALA A 8 0.13 0.55 9.72
N HIS A 9 -1.21 0.60 9.74
CA HIS A 9 -2.02 -0.62 9.54
C HIS A 9 -1.89 -1.17 8.11
N HIS A 10 -1.88 -0.32 7.10
CA HIS A 10 -1.69 -0.75 5.71
C HIS A 10 -0.30 -1.35 5.48
N LEU A 11 0.72 -0.81 6.14
CA LEU A 11 2.07 -1.40 6.12
C LEU A 11 2.07 -2.82 6.69
N LEU A 12 1.30 -3.08 7.74
CA LEU A 12 1.14 -4.41 8.33
C LEU A 12 0.32 -5.37 7.44
N CYS A 13 -0.60 -4.85 6.62
CA CYS A 13 -1.38 -5.66 5.68
C CYS A 13 -0.56 -6.15 4.46
N ILE A 14 0.41 -5.35 4.00
CA ILE A 14 1.18 -5.59 2.77
C ILE A 14 1.89 -6.96 2.74
N PRO A 15 2.62 -7.41 3.78
CA PRO A 15 3.29 -8.71 3.78
C PRO A 15 2.33 -9.90 3.68
N ARG A 16 1.09 -9.72 4.12
CA ARG A 16 0.08 -10.77 4.23
C ARG A 16 -1.03 -10.65 3.19
N PHE A 17 -0.85 -9.80 2.19
CA PHE A 17 -1.85 -9.55 1.16
C PHE A 17 -1.99 -10.74 0.19
N TYR A 18 -3.19 -11.32 0.11
CA TYR A 18 -3.55 -12.40 -0.82
C TYR A 18 -4.81 -12.08 -1.65
N SER A 19 -5.12 -10.79 -1.88
CA SER A 19 -6.26 -10.28 -2.66
C SER A 19 -7.68 -10.51 -2.11
N GLY A 20 -7.86 -11.37 -1.11
CA GLY A 20 -9.16 -11.56 -0.44
C GLY A 20 -9.55 -10.40 0.48
N GLY A 21 -10.85 -10.12 0.59
CA GLY A 21 -11.40 -9.17 1.57
C GLY A 21 -11.50 -7.70 1.11
N TYR A 22 -11.08 -7.38 -0.11
CA TYR A 22 -11.17 -6.03 -0.68
C TYR A 22 -11.82 -6.05 -2.06
N ASN A 23 -12.36 -4.91 -2.51
CA ASN A 23 -12.82 -4.79 -3.89
C ASN A 23 -11.66 -4.90 -4.88
N LYS A 24 -11.98 -5.24 -6.14
CA LYS A 24 -11.00 -5.46 -7.20
C LYS A 24 -10.03 -4.27 -7.38
N THR A 25 -10.55 -3.05 -7.42
CA THR A 25 -9.76 -1.83 -7.65
C THR A 25 -8.75 -1.57 -6.53
N PHE A 26 -9.16 -1.76 -5.28
CA PHE A 26 -8.26 -1.64 -4.14
C PHE A 26 -7.20 -2.74 -4.14
N SER A 27 -7.60 -3.99 -4.41
CA SER A 27 -6.68 -5.13 -4.51
C SER A 27 -5.64 -4.94 -5.61
N ASP A 28 -6.03 -4.42 -6.77
CA ASP A 28 -5.13 -4.13 -7.88
C ASP A 28 -4.11 -3.04 -7.51
N ASN A 29 -4.56 -1.99 -6.82
CA ASN A 29 -3.68 -0.93 -6.31
C ASN A 29 -2.68 -1.47 -5.28
N MET A 30 -3.16 -2.27 -4.31
CA MET A 30 -2.31 -2.88 -3.30
C MET A 30 -1.27 -3.82 -3.92
N LYS A 31 -1.66 -4.62 -4.91
CA LYS A 31 -0.74 -5.47 -5.68
C LYS A 31 0.35 -4.64 -6.36
N ASN A 32 0.00 -3.52 -6.98
CA ASN A 32 0.97 -2.63 -7.62
C ASN A 32 1.98 -2.04 -6.64
N ILE A 33 1.53 -1.56 -5.48
CA ILE A 33 2.41 -1.02 -4.43
C ILE A 33 3.33 -2.12 -3.87
N VAL A 34 2.79 -3.31 -3.56
CA VAL A 34 3.57 -4.46 -3.09
C VAL A 34 4.67 -4.83 -4.11
N MET A 35 4.33 -4.88 -5.40
CA MET A 35 5.30 -5.18 -6.46
C MET A 35 6.39 -4.11 -6.58
N GLN A 36 6.05 -2.82 -6.42
CA GLN A 36 7.04 -1.75 -6.42
C GLN A 36 8.03 -1.88 -5.25
N ILE A 37 7.53 -2.19 -4.05
CA ILE A 37 8.36 -2.40 -2.87
C ILE A 37 9.27 -3.62 -3.05
N ARG A 38 8.74 -4.73 -3.56
CA ARG A 38 9.52 -5.96 -3.79
C ARG A 38 10.60 -5.81 -4.86
N LYS A 39 10.34 -5.04 -5.92
CA LYS A 39 11.31 -4.79 -7.00
C LYS A 39 12.41 -3.81 -6.61
N ASN A 40 12.17 -2.96 -5.61
CA ASN A 40 13.13 -1.98 -5.15
C ASN A 40 13.20 -1.98 -3.61
N PRO A 41 14.06 -2.82 -3.00
CA PRO A 41 14.19 -2.91 -1.55
C PRO A 41 14.67 -1.59 -0.90
N ASP A 42 15.37 -0.73 -1.65
CA ASP A 42 15.82 0.59 -1.17
C ASP A 42 14.74 1.67 -1.22
N VAL A 43 13.49 1.30 -1.55
CA VAL A 43 12.38 2.25 -1.56
C VAL A 43 12.18 2.86 -0.18
N LYS A 44 12.15 4.19 -0.12
CA LYS A 44 11.87 4.89 1.13
C LYS A 44 10.38 4.83 1.43
N ILE A 45 10.03 4.23 2.56
CA ILE A 45 8.66 4.22 3.10
C ILE A 45 8.57 5.26 4.21
N LYS A 46 7.60 6.17 4.11
CA LYS A 46 7.25 7.12 5.17
C LYS A 46 5.95 6.65 5.83
N VAL A 47 6.04 6.28 7.10
CA VAL A 47 4.86 5.97 7.90
C VAL A 47 4.14 7.28 8.25
N ILE A 48 2.83 7.34 7.97
CA ILE A 48 1.99 8.51 8.24
C ILE A 48 0.78 8.14 9.10
N SER A 49 0.25 9.13 9.82
CA SER A 49 -0.96 9.01 10.66
C SER A 49 -2.01 10.04 10.24
N GLY A 50 -3.29 9.72 10.43
CA GLY A 50 -4.43 10.64 10.27
C GLY A 50 -4.79 11.06 8.83
N LYS A 51 -3.94 10.81 7.84
CA LYS A 51 -4.20 11.12 6.41
C LYS A 51 -4.34 9.84 5.58
N SER A 52 -5.09 9.93 4.48
CA SER A 52 -5.12 8.91 3.43
C SER A 52 -3.72 8.65 2.89
N ASP A 53 -3.43 7.39 2.60
CA ASP A 53 -2.16 6.95 2.01
C ASP A 53 -2.35 6.46 0.57
N VAL A 54 -1.26 5.99 -0.06
CA VAL A 54 -1.28 5.55 -1.46
C VAL A 54 -2.24 4.38 -1.74
N LEU A 55 -2.64 3.62 -0.72
CA LEU A 55 -3.64 2.56 -0.88
C LEU A 55 -5.05 3.13 -0.83
N CYS A 56 -5.26 4.20 -0.08
CA CYS A 56 -6.55 4.89 0.01
C CYS A 56 -7.00 5.53 -1.30
N ASP A 57 -6.09 5.85 -2.24
CA ASP A 57 -6.42 6.46 -3.54
C ASP A 57 -7.44 5.64 -4.36
N LYS A 58 -7.54 4.34 -4.07
CA LYS A 58 -8.48 3.39 -4.71
C LYS A 58 -9.39 2.69 -3.69
N CYS A 59 -9.52 3.26 -2.49
CA CYS A 59 -10.43 2.77 -1.46
C CYS A 59 -11.89 3.01 -1.90
N PRO A 60 -12.81 2.08 -1.64
CA PRO A 60 -14.24 2.26 -1.94
C PRO A 60 -14.94 3.25 -1.00
N HIS A 61 -14.27 3.71 0.07
CA HIS A 61 -14.80 4.56 1.13
C HIS A 61 -13.88 5.74 1.39
#